data_AF-A0AAN5VJR4-F1
#
_entry.id   AF-A0AAN5VJR4-F1
#
_cell.length_a   1.000
_cell.length_b   1.000
_cell.length_c   1.000
_cell.angle_alpha   90.00
_cell.angle_beta   90.00
_cell.angle_gamma   90.00
#
_symmetry.space_group_name_H-M   'P 1'
#
loop_
_entity.id
_entity.type
_entity.pdbx_description
1 polymer ?
#
loop_
_entity_poly.entity_id
_entity_poly.type
_entity_poly.pdbx_seq_one_letter_code
_entity_poly.pdbx_strand_id
1 'polypeptide(L)'
;MADNAIDSLKLVKEYFYDYTTGSKHKKDNTNLELTIIFLHNSIELLLKSILINENELLIYEDLSKKTDDGTEMRKSYNNTLSLSEILIKKEGITNLITTYCSIFNVDKKIQIVLTDLEKLKDTVVCLGINESDNFEQILITIYESINIILNVLCEDLKKIDNYFEYDNVRDTLEPLVESYNDIFAPIQ
;
A
#
# COMPACT_ATOMS: atom_id res chain seq x y z
N MET A 1 -2.93 -7.05 11.00
CA MET A 1 -2.45 -6.15 9.92
C MET A 1 -2.71 -6.78 8.55
N ALA A 2 -2.33 -8.05 8.38
CA ALA A 2 -2.68 -8.90 7.24
C ALA A 2 -4.13 -8.75 6.74
N ASP A 3 -5.12 -9.01 7.60
CA ASP A 3 -6.54 -8.93 7.22
C ASP A 3 -6.95 -7.55 6.71
N ASN A 4 -6.54 -6.49 7.41
CA ASN A 4 -6.82 -5.11 6.99
C ASN A 4 -6.15 -4.76 5.66
N ALA A 5 -5.00 -5.36 5.35
CA ALA A 5 -4.36 -5.20 4.06
C ALA A 5 -5.19 -5.88 2.96
N ILE A 6 -5.68 -7.10 3.20
CA ILE A 6 -6.54 -7.83 2.26
C ILE A 6 -7.85 -7.08 2.04
N ASP A 7 -8.48 -6.57 3.09
CA ASP A 7 -9.70 -5.77 2.97
C ASP A 7 -9.48 -4.47 2.18
N SER A 8 -8.31 -3.84 2.35
CA SER A 8 -7.91 -2.71 1.52
C SER A 8 -7.73 -3.09 0.05
N LEU A 9 -7.19 -4.27 -0.25
CA LEU A 9 -7.08 -4.75 -1.64
C LEU A 9 -8.44 -5.07 -2.28
N LYS A 10 -9.41 -5.56 -1.51
CA LYS A 10 -10.79 -5.74 -2.00
C LYS A 10 -11.40 -4.40 -2.44
N LEU A 11 -11.16 -3.34 -1.65
CA LEU A 11 -11.58 -1.98 -2.00
C LEU A 11 -10.84 -1.44 -3.24
N VAL A 12 -9.54 -1.72 -3.39
CA VAL A 12 -8.79 -1.40 -4.63
C VAL A 12 -9.48 -2.03 -5.84
N LYS A 13 -9.86 -3.31 -5.75
CA LYS A 13 -10.56 -4.01 -6.84
C LYS A 13 -11.90 -3.36 -7.17
N GLU A 14 -12.71 -3.07 -6.15
CA GLU A 14 -14.03 -2.46 -6.31
C GLU A 14 -13.94 -1.07 -6.96
N TYR A 15 -13.15 -0.16 -6.38
CA TYR A 15 -13.03 1.19 -6.90
C TYR A 15 -12.37 1.26 -8.28
N PHE A 16 -11.38 0.40 -8.56
CA PHE A 16 -10.77 0.37 -9.88
C PHE A 16 -11.73 -0.18 -10.94
N TYR A 17 -12.53 -1.19 -10.60
CA TYR A 17 -13.58 -1.69 -11.46
C TYR A 17 -14.63 -0.62 -11.76
N ASP A 18 -15.08 0.11 -10.75
CA ASP A 18 -16.06 1.20 -10.94
C ASP A 18 -15.47 2.38 -11.73
N TYR A 19 -14.16 2.65 -11.60
CA TYR A 19 -13.47 3.64 -12.43
C TYR A 19 -13.45 3.22 -13.91
N THR A 20 -13.15 1.96 -14.21
CA THR A 20 -13.03 1.45 -15.58
C THR A 20 -14.37 1.22 -16.28
N THR A 21 -15.42 0.84 -15.52
CA THR A 21 -16.76 0.54 -16.05
C THR A 21 -17.77 1.67 -15.90
N GLY A 22 -17.45 2.70 -15.09
CA GLY A 22 -18.29 3.86 -14.85
C GLY A 22 -18.70 4.58 -16.14
N SER A 23 -19.94 5.09 -16.17
CA SER A 23 -20.46 5.79 -17.35
C SER A 23 -19.60 7.01 -17.67
N LYS A 24 -19.21 7.18 -18.95
CA LYS A 24 -18.41 8.31 -19.49
C LYS A 24 -18.96 9.72 -19.17
N HIS A 25 -20.15 9.82 -18.57
CA HIS A 25 -20.90 11.07 -18.38
C HIS A 25 -20.63 11.79 -17.06
N LYS A 26 -19.83 11.22 -16.15
CA LYS A 26 -19.17 11.97 -15.08
C LYS A 26 -17.77 11.41 -14.90
N LYS A 27 -16.77 12.15 -15.37
CA LYS A 27 -15.35 11.97 -15.02
C LYS A 27 -15.20 12.31 -13.54
N ASP A 28 -15.65 11.42 -12.66
CA ASP A 28 -15.39 11.51 -11.24
C ASP A 28 -14.15 10.67 -10.95
N ASN A 29 -13.02 11.34 -10.76
CA ASN A 29 -11.76 10.67 -10.45
C ASN A 29 -11.74 10.11 -9.03
N THR A 30 -12.78 10.33 -8.21
CA THR A 30 -12.89 9.83 -6.84
C THR A 30 -12.58 8.34 -6.73
N ASN A 31 -13.08 7.51 -7.64
CA ASN A 31 -12.81 6.07 -7.61
C ASN A 31 -11.32 5.75 -7.88
N LEU A 32 -10.66 6.50 -8.77
CA LEU A 32 -9.23 6.36 -9.01
C LEU A 32 -8.40 6.85 -7.82
N GLU A 33 -8.82 7.95 -7.21
CA GLU A 33 -8.20 8.50 -5.99
C GLU A 33 -8.29 7.50 -4.82
N LEU A 34 -9.48 6.91 -4.60
CA LEU A 34 -9.68 5.87 -3.60
C LEU A 34 -8.86 4.62 -3.90
N THR A 35 -8.75 4.22 -5.17
CA THR A 35 -7.87 3.11 -5.60
C THR A 35 -6.44 3.35 -5.13
N ILE A 36 -5.89 4.56 -5.37
CA ILE A 36 -4.51 4.91 -4.98
C ILE A 36 -4.34 4.89 -3.45
N ILE A 37 -5.29 5.48 -2.72
CA ILE A 37 -5.25 5.54 -1.25
C ILE A 37 -5.27 4.13 -0.64
N PHE A 38 -6.19 3.27 -1.08
CA PHE A 38 -6.31 1.92 -0.56
C PHE A 38 -5.17 1.00 -1.02
N LEU A 39 -4.61 1.21 -2.22
CA LEU A 39 -3.44 0.47 -2.68
C LEU A 39 -2.20 0.80 -1.85
N HIS A 40 -1.98 2.09 -1.58
CA HIS A 40 -0.93 2.54 -0.67
C HIS A 40 -1.10 1.93 0.73
N ASN A 41 -2.30 2.03 1.30
CA ASN A 41 -2.61 1.48 2.63
C ASN A 41 -2.35 -0.04 2.68
N SER A 42 -2.74 -0.76 1.64
CA SER A 42 -2.49 -2.21 1.52
C SER A 42 -1.00 -2.50 1.57
N ILE A 43 -0.19 -1.85 0.74
CA ILE A 43 1.26 -2.04 0.71
C ILE A 43 1.90 -1.73 2.06
N GLU A 44 1.51 -0.62 2.70
CA GLU A 44 2.03 -0.26 4.02
C GLU A 44 1.79 -1.38 5.05
N LEU A 45 0.55 -1.89 5.09
CA LEU A 45 0.16 -2.95 6.02
C LEU A 45 0.83 -4.29 5.69
N LEU A 46 1.02 -4.63 4.41
CA LEU A 46 1.75 -5.82 3.99
C LEU A 46 3.22 -5.75 4.38
N LEU A 47 3.89 -4.62 4.10
CA LEU A 47 5.29 -4.40 4.47
C LEU A 47 5.48 -4.46 6.00
N LYS A 48 4.58 -3.84 6.77
CA LYS A 48 4.59 -3.97 8.24
C LYS A 48 4.42 -5.41 8.69
N SER A 49 3.50 -6.16 8.08
CA SER A 49 3.27 -7.57 8.43
C SER A 49 4.51 -8.43 8.16
N ILE A 50 5.18 -8.22 7.03
CA ILE A 50 6.43 -8.91 6.68
C ILE A 50 7.55 -8.57 7.67
N LEU A 51 7.76 -7.28 7.95
CA LEU A 51 8.83 -6.83 8.83
C LEU A 51 8.62 -7.25 10.28
N ILE A 52 7.38 -7.29 10.78
CA ILE A 52 7.05 -7.82 12.11
C ILE A 52 7.49 -9.28 12.23
N ASN A 53 7.24 -10.07 11.19
CA ASN A 53 7.58 -11.49 11.19
C ASN A 53 9.09 -11.74 11.15
N GLU A 54 9.85 -10.86 10.50
CA GLU A 54 11.31 -10.90 10.50
C GLU A 54 11.88 -10.46 11.85
N ASN A 55 11.48 -9.26 12.31
CA ASN A 55 11.86 -8.71 13.61
C ASN A 55 10.88 -7.60 14.00
N GLU A 56 10.07 -7.86 15.02
CA GLU A 56 9.04 -6.94 15.54
C GLU A 56 9.58 -5.52 15.85
N LEU A 57 10.83 -5.42 16.30
CA LEU A 57 11.46 -4.14 16.67
C LEU A 57 11.69 -3.20 15.47
N LEU A 58 11.64 -3.71 14.23
CA LEU A 58 11.86 -2.92 13.02
C LEU A 58 10.78 -1.84 12.82
N ILE A 59 9.58 -2.08 13.32
CA ILE A 59 8.42 -1.20 13.15
C ILE A 59 8.10 -0.35 14.38
N TYR A 60 8.81 -0.53 15.51
CA TYR A 60 8.61 0.26 16.71
C TYR A 60 9.59 1.44 16.82
N GLU A 61 9.13 2.54 17.40
CA GLU A 61 10.01 3.67 17.72
C GLU A 61 11.06 3.27 18.77
N ASP A 62 12.30 3.68 18.52
CA ASP A 62 13.37 3.55 19.52
C ASP A 62 13.18 4.61 20.61
N LEU A 63 12.51 4.21 21.70
CA LEU A 63 12.26 5.06 22.86
C LEU A 63 13.53 5.47 23.60
N SER A 64 14.66 4.77 23.41
CA SER A 64 15.92 5.15 24.07
C SER A 64 16.44 6.51 23.58
N LYS A 65 15.96 6.97 22.42
CA LYS A 65 16.27 8.29 21.84
C LYS A 65 15.28 9.39 22.21
N LYS A 66 14.11 9.05 22.78
CA LYS A 66 13.07 10.00 23.22
C LYS A 66 13.04 10.04 24.75
N THR A 67 13.99 10.74 25.35
CA THR A 67 14.17 10.76 26.82
C THR A 67 13.13 11.58 27.60
N ASP A 68 12.22 12.33 26.95
CA ASP A 68 11.35 13.30 27.65
C ASP A 68 9.82 13.15 27.41
N ASP A 69 9.36 12.27 26.52
CA ASP A 69 7.98 12.36 25.98
C ASP A 69 7.00 11.28 26.48
N GLY A 70 7.48 10.32 27.27
CA GLY A 70 6.68 9.15 27.71
C GLY A 70 5.46 9.52 28.57
N THR A 71 5.49 10.69 29.22
CA THR A 71 4.38 11.24 30.01
C THR A 71 3.37 12.05 29.21
N GLU A 72 3.75 12.62 28.05
CA GLU A 72 2.81 13.33 27.17
C GLU A 72 2.04 12.38 26.26
N MET A 73 2.69 11.32 25.74
CA MET A 73 2.00 10.25 24.99
C MET A 73 0.87 9.59 25.78
N ARG A 74 0.99 9.47 27.11
CA ARG A 74 -0.09 8.95 27.97
C ARG A 74 -1.23 9.95 28.24
N LYS A 75 -0.98 11.26 28.08
CA LYS A 75 -1.96 12.31 28.39
C LYS A 75 -2.85 12.67 27.20
N SER A 76 -2.41 12.40 25.97
CA SER A 76 -3.14 12.83 24.76
C SER A 76 -4.02 11.76 24.11
N TYR A 77 -4.01 10.51 24.58
CA TYR A 77 -4.73 9.41 23.93
C TYR A 77 -5.76 8.76 24.86
N ASN A 78 -6.98 8.57 24.33
CA ASN A 78 -8.03 7.80 24.97
C ASN A 78 -7.53 6.36 25.24
N ASN A 79 -7.90 5.81 26.41
CA ASN A 79 -7.49 4.49 26.95
C ASN A 79 -7.82 3.25 26.07
N THR A 80 -8.16 3.42 24.79
CA THR A 80 -8.55 2.36 23.87
C THR A 80 -7.40 1.74 23.09
N LEU A 81 -6.27 2.44 22.93
CA LEU A 81 -5.10 1.93 22.19
C LEU A 81 -4.11 1.25 23.14
N SER A 82 -3.62 0.08 22.74
CA SER A 82 -2.55 -0.63 23.44
C SER A 82 -1.20 0.08 23.29
N LEU A 83 -0.29 -0.15 24.24
CA LEU A 83 1.04 0.48 24.21
C LEU A 83 1.83 0.08 22.95
N SER A 84 1.69 -1.15 22.47
CA SER A 84 2.30 -1.58 21.21
C SER A 84 1.79 -0.75 20.03
N GLU A 85 0.48 -0.53 19.93
CA GLU A 85 -0.10 0.30 18.87
C GLU A 85 0.38 1.75 18.92
N ILE A 86 0.63 2.28 20.12
CA ILE A 86 1.16 3.64 20.32
C ILE A 86 2.62 3.76 19.85
N LEU A 87 3.40 2.68 20.00
CA LEU A 87 4.83 2.68 19.72
C LEU A 87 5.18 2.34 18.28
N ILE A 88 4.21 1.96 17.44
CA ILE A 88 4.45 1.79 16.01
C ILE A 88 4.99 3.10 15.45
N LYS A 89 6.12 3.05 14.74
CA LYS A 89 6.71 4.20 14.05
C LYS A 89 5.63 4.92 13.27
N LYS A 90 5.39 6.18 13.62
CA LYS A 90 4.57 7.10 12.81
C LYS A 90 5.31 7.59 11.56
N GLU A 91 6.53 7.12 11.32
CA GLU A 91 7.32 7.46 10.15
C GLU A 91 6.55 7.11 8.87
N GLY A 92 6.68 7.96 7.85
CA GLY A 92 6.07 7.74 6.52
C GLY A 92 6.54 6.44 5.89
N ILE A 93 5.77 5.94 4.93
CA ILE A 93 6.02 4.64 4.28
C ILE A 93 7.42 4.60 3.62
N THR A 94 8.04 5.74 3.28
CA THR A 94 9.43 5.81 2.78
C THR A 94 10.44 5.04 3.64
N ASN A 95 10.39 5.19 4.97
CA ASN A 95 11.34 4.54 5.87
C ASN A 95 11.07 3.04 5.97
N LEU A 96 9.80 2.65 5.91
CA LEU A 96 9.36 1.26 5.87
C LEU A 96 9.85 0.57 4.58
N ILE A 97 9.66 1.22 3.42
CA ILE A 97 10.14 0.75 2.12
C ILE A 97 11.66 0.58 2.14
N THR A 98 12.39 1.58 2.63
CA THR A 98 13.85 1.53 2.68
C THR A 98 14.36 0.40 3.58
N THR A 99 13.70 0.19 4.72
CA THR A 99 14.01 -0.90 5.66
C THR A 99 13.76 -2.25 5.01
N TYR A 100 12.58 -2.45 4.41
CA TYR A 100 12.23 -3.68 3.69
C TYR A 100 13.22 -3.99 2.57
N CYS A 101 13.48 -3.03 1.67
CA CYS A 101 14.38 -3.24 0.55
C CYS A 101 15.81 -3.60 1.00
N SER A 102 16.27 -3.02 2.12
CA SER A 102 17.60 -3.30 2.66
C SER A 102 17.70 -4.71 3.25
N ILE A 103 16.68 -5.16 4.00
CA ILE A 103 16.68 -6.47 4.66
C ILE A 103 16.53 -7.60 3.64
N PHE A 104 15.64 -7.44 2.67
CA PHE A 104 15.32 -8.47 1.69
C PHE A 104 16.12 -8.34 0.38
N ASN A 105 17.09 -7.41 0.32
CA ASN A 105 17.94 -7.14 -0.84
C ASN A 105 17.15 -6.99 -2.16
N VAL A 106 16.11 -6.18 -2.09
CA VAL A 106 15.13 -5.97 -3.18
C VAL A 106 15.71 -5.02 -4.23
N ASP A 107 15.39 -5.26 -5.52
CA ASP A 107 15.85 -4.40 -6.62
C ASP A 107 15.42 -2.93 -6.40
N LYS A 108 16.33 -2.00 -6.69
CA LYS A 108 16.09 -0.56 -6.65
C LYS A 108 14.87 -0.12 -7.47
N LYS A 109 14.55 -0.82 -8.56
CA LYS A 109 13.32 -0.56 -9.34
C LYS A 109 12.05 -0.70 -8.51
N ILE A 110 11.97 -1.74 -7.68
CA ILE A 110 10.82 -1.96 -6.79
C ILE A 110 10.73 -0.83 -5.77
N GLN A 111 11.88 -0.43 -5.21
CA GLN A 111 11.93 0.72 -4.29
C GLN A 111 11.38 1.99 -4.97
N ILE A 112 11.76 2.26 -6.22
CA ILE A 112 11.29 3.42 -6.98
C ILE A 112 9.76 3.39 -7.13
N VAL A 113 9.19 2.26 -7.58
CA VAL A 113 7.74 2.14 -7.77
C VAL A 113 6.98 2.37 -6.47
N LEU A 114 7.43 1.76 -5.36
CA LEU A 114 6.79 1.94 -4.05
C LEU A 114 6.87 3.39 -3.57
N THR A 115 8.00 4.06 -3.79
CA THR A 115 8.15 5.50 -3.47
C THR A 115 7.32 6.39 -4.39
N ASP A 116 7.14 6.02 -5.65
CA ASP A 116 6.31 6.79 -6.58
C ASP A 116 4.81 6.64 -6.25
N LEU A 117 4.37 5.48 -5.76
CA LEU A 117 3.03 5.31 -5.20
C LEU A 117 2.81 6.18 -3.95
N GLU A 118 3.80 6.30 -3.07
CA GLU A 118 3.74 7.21 -1.91
C GLU A 118 3.53 8.66 -2.33
N LYS A 119 4.36 9.16 -3.26
CA LYS A 119 4.22 10.51 -3.81
C LYS A 119 2.87 10.72 -4.50
N LEU A 120 2.41 9.71 -5.23
CA LEU A 120 1.11 9.75 -5.89
C LEU A 120 -0.03 9.85 -4.88
N LYS A 121 0.00 9.05 -3.81
CA LYS A 121 -0.97 9.14 -2.71
C LYS A 121 -0.96 10.53 -2.07
N ASP A 122 0.22 11.08 -1.79
CA ASP A 122 0.34 12.41 -1.16
C ASP A 122 -0.22 13.51 -2.08
N THR A 123 0.03 13.39 -3.39
CA THR A 123 -0.52 14.29 -4.41
C THR A 123 -2.04 14.21 -4.42
N VAL A 124 -2.60 12.99 -4.48
CA VAL A 124 -4.05 12.75 -4.46
C VAL A 124 -4.70 13.33 -3.20
N VAL A 125 -4.14 13.07 -2.02
CA VAL A 125 -4.70 13.56 -0.75
C VAL A 125 -4.68 15.08 -0.65
N CYS A 126 -3.64 15.73 -1.19
CA CYS A 126 -3.51 17.19 -1.09
C CYS A 126 -4.22 17.95 -2.21
N LEU A 127 -4.27 17.39 -3.42
CA LEU A 127 -4.63 18.12 -4.65
C LEU A 127 -5.73 17.45 -5.48
N GLY A 128 -6.07 16.19 -5.19
CA GLY A 128 -6.93 15.35 -6.05
C GLY A 128 -6.27 15.03 -7.39
N ILE A 129 -7.03 14.41 -8.29
CA ILE A 129 -6.64 14.15 -9.69
C ILE A 129 -7.40 15.10 -10.62
N ASN A 130 -6.65 15.83 -11.43
CA ASN A 130 -7.16 16.85 -12.36
C ASN A 130 -6.88 16.48 -13.82
N GLU A 131 -7.52 17.20 -14.75
CA GLU A 131 -7.41 16.93 -16.20
C GLU A 131 -5.99 17.13 -16.78
N SER A 132 -5.14 17.90 -16.10
CA SER A 132 -3.75 18.14 -16.49
C SER A 132 -2.79 17.02 -16.07
N ASP A 133 -3.25 16.07 -15.25
CA ASP A 133 -2.39 15.02 -14.73
C ASP A 133 -2.08 13.96 -15.79
N ASN A 134 -0.90 13.35 -15.67
CA ASN A 134 -0.50 12.28 -16.56
C ASN A 134 -1.20 10.97 -16.14
N PHE A 135 -2.43 10.78 -16.64
CA PHE A 135 -3.25 9.59 -16.36
C PHE A 135 -2.56 8.28 -16.75
N GLU A 136 -1.77 8.26 -17.83
CA GLU A 136 -1.01 7.08 -18.23
C GLU A 136 0.00 6.70 -17.14
N GLN A 137 0.77 7.67 -16.64
CA GLN A 137 1.72 7.43 -15.55
C GLN A 137 1.03 6.98 -14.25
N ILE A 138 -0.14 7.54 -13.92
CA ILE A 138 -0.94 7.11 -12.76
C ILE A 138 -1.32 5.63 -12.89
N LEU A 139 -1.84 5.24 -14.05
CA LEU A 139 -2.26 3.87 -14.32
C LEU A 139 -1.06 2.91 -14.30
N ILE A 140 0.09 3.31 -14.86
CA ILE A 140 1.34 2.53 -14.80
C ILE A 140 1.78 2.34 -13.34
N THR A 141 1.81 3.39 -12.52
CA THR A 141 2.20 3.29 -11.11
C THR A 141 1.29 2.34 -10.33
N ILE A 142 -0.02 2.38 -10.57
CA ILE A 142 -0.99 1.43 -9.98
C ILE A 142 -0.68 0.00 -10.42
N TYR A 143 -0.51 -0.22 -11.72
CA TYR A 143 -0.22 -1.53 -12.31
C TYR A 143 1.07 -2.15 -11.79
N GLU A 144 2.17 -1.39 -11.76
CA GLU A 144 3.46 -1.86 -11.27
C GLU A 144 3.40 -2.15 -9.77
N SER A 145 2.67 -1.34 -9.00
CA SER A 145 2.46 -1.57 -7.57
C SER A 145 1.69 -2.87 -7.30
N ILE A 146 0.63 -3.16 -8.08
CA ILE A 146 -0.10 -4.44 -8.00
C ILE A 146 0.83 -5.61 -8.32
N ASN A 147 1.66 -5.49 -9.36
CA ASN A 147 2.62 -6.52 -9.73
C ASN A 147 3.68 -6.79 -8.66
N ILE A 148 4.11 -5.76 -7.92
CA ILE A 148 5.00 -5.93 -6.77
C ILE A 148 4.32 -6.74 -5.67
N ILE A 149 3.04 -6.49 -5.39
CA ILE A 149 2.30 -7.30 -4.40
C ILE A 149 2.29 -8.77 -4.84
N LEU A 150 1.90 -9.03 -6.09
CA LEU A 150 1.72 -10.39 -6.61
C LEU A 150 3.02 -11.19 -6.75
N ASN A 151 4.10 -10.55 -7.20
CA ASN A 151 5.32 -11.24 -7.62
C ASN A 151 6.49 -11.07 -6.64
N VAL A 152 6.43 -10.10 -5.73
CA VAL A 152 7.49 -9.84 -4.76
C VAL A 152 6.97 -10.13 -3.36
N LEU A 153 5.93 -9.41 -2.92
CA LEU A 153 5.47 -9.49 -1.53
C LEU A 153 4.77 -10.82 -1.23
N CYS A 154 4.03 -11.39 -2.17
CA CYS A 154 3.31 -12.66 -1.97
C CYS A 154 4.23 -13.81 -1.54
N GLU A 155 5.49 -13.86 -2.02
CA GLU A 155 6.42 -14.91 -1.59
C GLU A 155 6.82 -14.78 -0.12
N ASP A 156 6.97 -13.55 0.36
CA ASP A 156 7.28 -13.29 1.76
C ASP A 156 6.06 -13.50 2.66
N LEU A 157 4.86 -13.10 2.20
CA LEU A 157 3.61 -13.26 2.95
C LEU A 157 3.26 -14.73 3.22
N LYS A 158 3.54 -15.63 2.27
CA LYS A 158 3.39 -17.09 2.47
C LYS A 158 4.18 -17.65 3.66
N LYS A 159 5.28 -17.00 4.03
CA LYS A 159 6.14 -17.44 5.13
C LYS A 159 5.56 -17.08 6.50
N ILE A 160 4.55 -16.21 6.55
CA ILE A 160 3.99 -15.62 7.77
C ILE A 160 2.78 -16.41 8.26
N ASP A 161 1.83 -16.73 7.37
CA ASP A 161 0.59 -17.43 7.74
C ASP A 161 0.03 -18.18 6.52
N ASN A 162 -0.52 -19.38 6.75
CA ASN A 162 -1.34 -20.09 5.77
C ASN A 162 -2.61 -19.32 5.40
N TYR A 163 -3.03 -18.30 6.16
CA TYR A 163 -4.11 -17.40 5.77
C TYR A 163 -3.76 -16.56 4.51
N PHE A 164 -2.47 -16.38 4.23
CA PHE A 164 -1.97 -15.89 2.95
C PHE A 164 -1.77 -17.01 1.91
N GLU A 165 -2.35 -18.19 2.10
CA GLU A 165 -2.49 -19.19 1.04
C GLU A 165 -3.26 -18.56 -0.12
N TYR A 166 -2.46 -17.98 -1.02
CA TYR A 166 -2.50 -17.83 -2.46
C TYR A 166 -3.77 -17.39 -3.17
N ASP A 167 -4.95 -17.65 -2.63
CA ASP A 167 -6.20 -17.41 -3.34
C ASP A 167 -6.69 -15.98 -3.05
N ASN A 168 -6.78 -15.52 -1.80
CA ASN A 168 -7.41 -14.21 -1.54
C ASN A 168 -6.71 -12.99 -2.17
N VAL A 169 -5.37 -12.88 -2.10
CA VAL A 169 -4.64 -11.73 -2.66
C VAL A 169 -4.54 -11.83 -4.18
N ARG A 170 -4.25 -13.03 -4.70
CA ARG A 170 -4.13 -13.26 -6.14
C ARG A 170 -5.49 -13.18 -6.83
N ASP A 171 -6.52 -13.83 -6.32
CA ASP A 171 -7.90 -13.77 -6.86
C ASP A 171 -8.47 -12.34 -6.83
N THR A 172 -7.99 -11.51 -5.90
CA THR A 172 -8.37 -10.10 -5.85
C THR A 172 -7.70 -9.31 -6.98
N LEU A 173 -6.41 -9.52 -7.23
CA LEU A 173 -5.59 -8.63 -8.06
C LEU A 173 -5.31 -9.14 -9.48
N GLU A 174 -5.24 -10.46 -9.70
CA GLU A 174 -4.99 -11.06 -11.02
C GLU A 174 -6.02 -10.63 -12.08
N PRO A 175 -7.34 -10.55 -11.77
CA PRO A 175 -8.32 -10.01 -12.71
C PRO A 175 -8.07 -8.54 -13.10
N LEU A 176 -7.46 -7.75 -12.20
CA LEU A 176 -7.11 -6.36 -12.51
C LEU A 176 -5.96 -6.31 -13.52
N VAL A 177 -4.92 -7.12 -13.32
CA VAL A 177 -3.77 -7.21 -14.22
C VAL A 177 -4.19 -7.66 -15.62
N GLU A 178 -5.09 -8.65 -15.72
CA GLU A 178 -5.66 -9.09 -17.00
C GLU A 178 -6.42 -7.96 -17.71
N SER A 179 -7.30 -7.24 -17.00
CA SER A 179 -8.02 -6.07 -17.53
C SER A 179 -7.08 -4.95 -17.97
N TYR A 180 -6.00 -4.71 -17.23
CA TYR A 180 -4.96 -3.74 -17.61
C TYR A 180 -4.27 -4.10 -18.92
N ASN A 181 -3.94 -5.38 -19.13
CA ASN A 181 -3.35 -5.84 -20.39
C ASN A 181 -4.30 -5.60 -21.57
N ASP A 182 -5.62 -5.68 -21.37
CA ASP A 182 -6.61 -5.36 -22.40
C ASP A 182 -6.72 -3.84 -22.65
N ILE A 183 -6.54 -2.99 -21.63
CA ILE A 183 -6.55 -1.52 -21.75
C ILE A 183 -5.31 -1.02 -22.51
N PHE A 184 -4.16 -1.65 -22.30
CA PHE A 184 -2.87 -1.27 -22.93
C PHE A 184 -2.49 -2.17 -24.12
N ALA A 185 -3.34 -3.13 -24.52
CA ALA A 185 -3.10 -3.94 -25.70
C ALA A 185 -3.05 -3.02 -26.94
N PRO A 186 -2.02 -3.15 -27.79
CA PRO A 186 -2.00 -2.40 -29.04
C PRO A 186 -3.24 -2.79 -29.85
N ILE A 187 -4.05 -1.79 -30.21
CA ILE A 187 -5.13 -1.95 -31.18
C ILE A 187 -4.49 -2.55 -32.44
N GLN A 188 -4.76 -3.84 -32.69
CA GLN A 188 -4.32 -4.54 -33.91
C GLN A 188 -5.07 -4.02 -35.13
#